data_AF-A0A6L2P8R5-F1
#
_entry.id   AF-A0A6L2P8R5-F1
#
_cell.length_a   1.000
_cell.length_b   1.000
_cell.length_c   1.000
_cell.angle_alpha   90.00
_cell.angle_beta   90.00
_cell.angle_gamma   90.00
#
_symmetry.space_group_name_H-M   'P 1'
#
loop_
_entity.id
_entity.type
_entity.pdbx_description
1 polymer ?
#
loop_
_entity_poly.entity_id
_entity_poly.type
_entity_poly.pdbx_seq_one_letter_code
_entity_poly.pdbx_strand_id
1 'polypeptide(L)'
;MVEKQIEEDKARHLAIMNLAVEYDNACWAKDDLRKAYEECNHIQQETRALIDIFFKEGSNKDYEMHNSLFGNVAKIEKQMNAKLVWLQEKYNYRSKTHIGGSSSQTREICDVYLTEKELHQLHLDEEALRKILEEKAMEEKIKQKQADDEEFFLKFGMVRYNSDC
;
A
#
# COMPACT_ATOMS: atom_id res chain seq x y z
N MET A 1 -13.34 15.94 15.37
CA MET A 1 -12.69 14.63 15.62
C MET A 1 -13.01 13.63 14.51
N VAL A 2 -14.28 13.41 14.17
CA VAL A 2 -14.70 12.52 13.06
C VAL A 2 -14.22 13.00 11.67
N GLU A 3 -14.36 14.28 11.36
CA GLU A 3 -13.93 14.83 10.05
C GLU A 3 -12.43 14.70 9.80
N LYS A 4 -11.61 14.89 10.84
CA LYS A 4 -10.16 14.72 10.76
C LYS A 4 -9.79 13.27 10.42
N GLN A 5 -10.45 12.31 11.06
CA GLN A 5 -10.23 10.88 10.78
C GLN A 5 -10.63 10.51 9.35
N ILE A 6 -11.73 11.08 8.83
CA ILE A 6 -12.18 10.85 7.45
C ILE A 6 -11.15 11.36 6.45
N GLU A 7 -10.58 12.53 6.69
CA GLU A 7 -9.59 13.10 5.79
C GLU A 7 -8.26 12.31 5.82
N GLU A 8 -7.85 11.83 7.00
CA GLU A 8 -6.72 10.92 7.14
C GLU A 8 -6.97 9.56 6.45
N ASP A 9 -8.17 8.99 6.57
CA ASP A 9 -8.57 7.74 5.89
C ASP A 9 -8.53 7.92 4.36
N LYS A 10 -9.03 9.05 3.84
CA LYS A 10 -8.95 9.38 2.40
C LYS A 10 -7.51 9.55 1.92
N ALA A 11 -6.68 10.26 2.68
CA ALA A 11 -5.28 10.46 2.33
C ALA A 11 -4.52 9.13 2.26
N ARG A 12 -4.75 8.23 3.23
CA ARG A 12 -4.17 6.87 3.21
C ARG A 12 -4.65 6.07 2.00
N HIS A 13 -5.94 6.11 1.70
CA HIS A 13 -6.50 5.40 0.54
C HIS A 13 -5.89 5.89 -0.77
N LEU A 14 -5.76 7.21 -0.93
CA LEU A 14 -5.12 7.82 -2.10
C LEU A 14 -3.65 7.38 -2.23
N ALA A 15 -2.90 7.35 -1.14
CA ALA A 15 -1.51 6.89 -1.15
C ALA A 15 -1.38 5.42 -1.60
N ILE A 16 -2.31 4.56 -1.15
CA ILE A 16 -2.34 3.14 -1.55
C ILE A 16 -2.69 3.01 -3.05
N MET A 17 -3.63 3.78 -3.55
CA MET A 17 -3.97 3.80 -4.98
C MET A 17 -2.79 4.27 -5.84
N ASN A 18 -2.11 5.35 -5.45
CA ASN A 18 -0.93 5.83 -6.17
C ASN A 18 0.18 4.78 -6.20
N LEU A 19 0.40 4.08 -5.08
CA LEU A 19 1.37 2.98 -5.02
C LEU A 19 1.02 1.83 -5.98
N ALA A 20 -0.26 1.50 -6.12
CA ALA A 20 -0.70 0.48 -7.08
C ALA A 20 -0.43 0.90 -8.53
N VAL A 21 -0.66 2.17 -8.86
CA VAL A 21 -0.35 2.71 -10.19
C VAL A 21 1.15 2.72 -10.48
N GLU A 22 1.97 3.15 -9.52
CA GLU A 22 3.44 3.10 -9.65
C GLU A 22 3.93 1.68 -9.85
N TYR A 23 3.35 0.73 -9.12
CA TYR A 23 3.66 -0.69 -9.23
C TYR A 23 3.32 -1.25 -10.62
N ASP A 24 2.11 -0.98 -11.13
CA ASP A 24 1.71 -1.39 -12.48
C ASP A 24 2.66 -0.83 -13.54
N ASN A 25 3.02 0.45 -13.44
CA ASN A 25 3.97 1.08 -14.35
C ASN A 25 5.34 0.40 -14.33
N ALA A 26 5.83 0.02 -13.15
CA ALA A 26 7.09 -0.71 -13.01
C ALA A 26 7.03 -2.10 -13.65
N CYS A 27 5.89 -2.81 -13.51
CA CYS A 27 5.67 -4.09 -14.19
C CYS A 27 5.71 -3.93 -15.72
N TRP A 28 5.08 -2.89 -16.27
CA TRP A 28 5.15 -2.58 -17.69
C TRP A 28 6.57 -2.30 -18.18
N ALA A 29 7.33 -1.48 -17.44
CA ALA A 29 8.72 -1.19 -17.80
C ALA A 29 9.60 -2.46 -17.81
N LYS A 30 9.36 -3.38 -16.85
CA LYS A 30 10.05 -4.67 -16.81
C LYS A 30 9.70 -5.54 -18.02
N ASP A 31 8.45 -5.53 -18.47
CA ASP A 31 8.02 -6.25 -19.66
C ASP A 31 8.66 -5.71 -20.94
N ASP A 32 8.83 -4.40 -21.04
CA ASP A 32 9.53 -3.78 -22.17
C ASP A 32 11.03 -4.10 -22.16
N LEU A 33 11.67 -4.13 -20.98
CA LEU A 33 13.04 -4.62 -20.84
C LEU A 33 13.18 -6.08 -21.29
N ARG A 34 12.22 -6.94 -20.94
CA ARG A 34 12.22 -8.34 -21.39
C ARG A 34 12.13 -8.44 -22.92
N LYS A 35 11.26 -7.67 -23.57
CA LYS A 35 11.17 -7.65 -25.05
C LYS A 35 12.48 -7.18 -25.69
N ALA A 36 13.04 -6.07 -25.21
CA ALA A 36 14.32 -5.55 -25.70
C ALA A 36 15.46 -6.58 -25.51
N TYR A 37 15.40 -7.35 -24.44
CA TYR A 37 16.32 -8.44 -24.17
C TYR A 37 16.15 -9.62 -25.14
N GLU A 38 14.93 -10.02 -25.46
CA GLU A 38 14.62 -11.08 -26.43
C GLU A 38 15.19 -10.76 -27.83
N GLU A 39 15.25 -9.48 -28.20
CA GLU A 39 15.84 -9.00 -29.45
C GLU A 39 17.38 -9.04 -29.48
N CYS A 40 18.05 -9.18 -28.32
CA CYS A 40 19.51 -9.17 -28.22
C CYS A 40 20.14 -10.51 -28.63
N ASN A 41 20.51 -10.66 -29.91
CA ASN A 41 21.11 -11.89 -30.47
C ASN A 41 22.57 -12.18 -30.11
N HIS A 42 23.27 -11.23 -29.50
CA HIS A 42 24.70 -11.33 -29.19
C HIS A 42 24.99 -11.98 -27.82
N ILE A 43 23.95 -12.30 -27.05
CA ILE A 43 24.07 -12.83 -25.69
C ILE A 43 24.22 -14.35 -25.73
N GLN A 44 25.20 -14.87 -25.00
CA GLN A 44 25.44 -16.31 -24.90
C GLN A 44 24.22 -17.03 -24.29
N GLN A 45 23.98 -18.26 -24.74
CA GLN A 45 22.79 -19.02 -24.37
C GLN A 45 22.70 -19.34 -22.88
N GLU A 46 23.85 -19.54 -22.21
CA GLU A 46 23.92 -19.75 -20.76
C GLU A 46 23.49 -18.49 -19.99
N THR A 47 23.97 -17.32 -20.40
CA THR A 47 23.53 -16.03 -19.86
C THR A 47 22.04 -15.79 -20.11
N ARG A 48 21.53 -16.21 -21.27
CA ARG A 48 20.09 -16.19 -21.57
C ARG A 48 19.27 -17.00 -20.60
N ALA A 49 19.66 -18.24 -20.33
CA ALA A 49 18.94 -19.07 -19.38
C ALA A 49 18.90 -18.44 -17.97
N LEU A 50 20.00 -17.83 -17.51
CA LEU A 50 20.03 -17.15 -16.21
C LEU A 50 19.10 -15.94 -16.14
N ILE A 51 19.09 -15.13 -17.20
CA ILE A 51 18.23 -13.94 -17.28
C ILE A 51 16.75 -14.33 -17.35
N ASP A 52 16.42 -15.39 -18.08
CA ASP A 52 15.05 -15.92 -18.15
C ASP A 52 14.57 -16.43 -16.78
N ILE A 53 15.43 -17.13 -16.04
CA ILE A 53 15.14 -17.57 -14.67
C ILE A 53 14.88 -16.36 -13.77
N PHE A 54 15.72 -15.34 -13.85
CA PHE A 54 15.56 -14.09 -13.07
C PHE A 54 14.22 -13.40 -13.38
N PHE A 55 13.89 -13.20 -14.66
CA PHE A 55 12.62 -12.58 -15.05
C PHE A 55 11.42 -13.42 -14.63
N LYS A 56 11.51 -14.75 -14.71
CA LYS A 56 10.44 -15.65 -14.28
C LYS A 56 10.21 -15.59 -12.78
N GLU A 57 11.27 -15.64 -11.98
CA GLU A 57 11.16 -15.52 -10.52
C GLU A 57 10.63 -14.15 -10.11
N GLY A 58 11.12 -13.08 -10.74
CA GLY A 58 10.60 -11.73 -10.54
C GLY A 58 9.11 -11.64 -10.88
N SER A 59 8.69 -12.22 -12.01
CA SER A 59 7.27 -12.22 -12.42
C SER A 59 6.35 -13.00 -11.48
N ASN A 60 6.82 -14.10 -10.89
CA ASN A 60 6.05 -14.83 -9.89
C ASN A 60 5.81 -13.98 -8.63
N LYS A 61 6.87 -13.35 -8.13
CA LYS A 61 6.78 -12.43 -6.98
C LYS A 61 5.87 -11.25 -7.30
N ASP A 62 5.96 -10.73 -8.52
CA ASP A 62 5.13 -9.62 -8.94
C ASP A 62 3.64 -9.98 -8.99
N TYR A 63 3.33 -11.18 -9.50
CA TYR A 63 1.96 -11.68 -9.50
C TYR A 63 1.39 -11.84 -8.08
N GLU A 64 2.18 -12.35 -7.14
CA GLU A 64 1.77 -12.46 -5.74
C GLU A 64 1.54 -11.08 -5.10
N MET A 65 2.45 -10.14 -5.35
CA MET A 65 2.35 -8.78 -4.81
C MET A 65 1.16 -8.03 -5.39
N HIS A 66 0.94 -8.10 -6.71
CA HIS A 66 -0.23 -7.53 -7.37
C HIS A 66 -1.52 -8.03 -6.72
N ASN A 67 -1.70 -9.35 -6.61
CA ASN A 67 -2.91 -9.91 -6.02
C ASN A 67 -3.13 -9.49 -4.56
N SER A 68 -2.05 -9.41 -3.77
CA SER A 68 -2.11 -8.95 -2.38
C SER A 68 -2.50 -7.47 -2.30
N LEU A 69 -1.84 -6.61 -3.08
CA LEU A 69 -2.07 -5.16 -3.07
C LEU A 69 -3.50 -4.83 -3.49
N PHE A 70 -3.94 -5.32 -4.64
CA PHE A 70 -5.30 -5.07 -5.15
C PHE A 70 -6.38 -5.71 -4.26
N GLY A 71 -6.11 -6.88 -3.70
CA GLY A 71 -7.00 -7.51 -2.72
C GLY A 71 -7.19 -6.66 -1.47
N ASN A 72 -6.12 -6.02 -0.98
CA ASN A 72 -6.17 -5.14 0.19
C ASN A 72 -6.83 -3.78 -0.15
N VAL A 73 -6.56 -3.21 -1.33
CA VAL A 73 -7.23 -1.99 -1.82
C VAL A 73 -8.75 -2.18 -1.81
N ALA A 74 -9.24 -3.27 -2.38
CA ALA A 74 -10.68 -3.56 -2.45
C ALA A 74 -11.32 -3.76 -1.05
N LYS A 75 -10.60 -4.34 -0.09
CA LYS A 75 -11.09 -4.47 1.30
C LYS A 75 -11.21 -3.10 1.97
N ILE A 76 -10.20 -2.24 1.83
CA ILE A 76 -10.20 -0.89 2.39
C ILE A 76 -11.33 -0.06 1.78
N GLU A 77 -11.51 -0.14 0.47
CA GLU A 77 -12.59 0.56 -0.23
C GLU A 77 -13.98 0.16 0.31
N LYS A 78 -14.23 -1.15 0.48
CA LYS A 78 -15.46 -1.65 1.09
C LYS A 78 -15.67 -1.13 2.50
N GLN A 79 -14.62 -1.13 3.33
CA GLN A 79 -14.69 -0.63 4.71
C GLN A 79 -14.97 0.88 4.75
N MET A 80 -14.33 1.67 3.88
CA MET A 80 -14.60 3.11 3.77
C MET A 80 -16.05 3.39 3.35
N ASN A 81 -16.56 2.68 2.35
CA ASN A 81 -17.94 2.82 1.91
C ASN A 81 -18.93 2.45 3.02
N ALA A 82 -18.68 1.38 3.77
CA ALA A 82 -19.50 1.02 4.92
C ALA A 82 -19.50 2.11 6.01
N LYS A 83 -18.32 2.67 6.35
CA LYS A 83 -18.20 3.79 7.29
C LYS A 83 -18.97 5.02 6.82
N LEU A 84 -18.89 5.36 5.53
CA LEU A 84 -19.59 6.51 4.95
C LEU A 84 -21.11 6.34 4.99
N VAL A 85 -21.62 5.16 4.59
CA VAL A 85 -23.05 4.83 4.65
C VAL A 85 -23.56 4.95 6.08
N TRP A 86 -22.84 4.38 7.06
CA TRP A 86 -23.21 4.45 8.47
C TRP A 86 -23.28 5.90 8.99
N LEU A 87 -22.30 6.74 8.63
CA LEU A 87 -22.31 8.16 8.99
C LEU A 87 -23.52 8.90 8.40
N GLN A 88 -23.86 8.60 7.15
CA GLN A 88 -25.01 9.19 6.47
C GLN A 88 -26.33 8.78 7.12
N GLU A 89 -26.50 7.51 7.47
CA GLU A 89 -27.67 7.00 8.20
C GLU A 89 -27.81 7.67 9.57
N LYS A 90 -26.71 7.81 10.32
CA LYS A 90 -26.70 8.47 11.63
C LYS A 90 -27.11 9.96 11.53
N TYR A 91 -26.62 10.68 10.53
CA TYR A 91 -27.00 12.09 10.30
C TYR A 91 -28.47 12.23 9.85
N ASN A 92 -28.94 11.33 8.98
CA ASN A 92 -30.32 11.31 8.50
C ASN A 92 -31.33 10.94 9.61
N TYR A 93 -30.95 10.06 10.53
CA TYR A 93 -31.75 9.74 11.71
C TYR A 93 -31.86 10.95 12.66
N ARG A 94 -30.75 11.64 12.91
CA ARG A 94 -30.70 12.81 13.81
C ARG A 94 -31.41 14.05 13.27
N SER A 95 -31.48 14.22 11.95
CA SER A 95 -32.23 15.30 11.30
C SER A 95 -33.73 15.02 11.25
N LYS A 96 -34.15 13.75 11.16
CA LYS A 96 -35.57 13.35 11.27
C LYS A 96 -36.16 13.57 12.66
N THR A 97 -35.38 13.40 13.73
CA THR A 97 -35.85 13.56 15.12
C THR A 97 -35.89 15.02 15.62
N HIS A 98 -35.35 15.98 14.86
CA HIS A 98 -35.34 17.40 15.25
C HIS A 98 -36.43 18.27 14.59
N ILE A 99 -37.24 17.71 13.68
CA ILE A 99 -38.28 18.45 12.93
C ILE A 99 -39.66 18.44 13.62
N GLY A 100 -39.85 17.72 14.73
CA GLY A 100 -41.14 17.72 15.41
C GLY A 100 -41.07 17.41 16.89
N GLY A 101 -41.40 18.41 17.71
CA GLY A 101 -41.96 18.17 19.04
C GLY A 101 -41.01 18.36 20.21
N SER A 102 -41.27 19.42 20.97
CA SER A 102 -40.91 19.50 22.39
C SER A 102 -41.54 18.31 23.13
N SER A 103 -40.75 17.55 23.90
CA SER A 103 -41.13 16.93 25.18
C SER A 103 -40.25 15.70 25.48
N SER A 104 -39.43 15.85 26.53
CA SER A 104 -39.02 14.83 27.50
C SER A 104 -39.18 13.35 27.10
N GLN A 105 -38.13 12.73 26.55
CA GLN A 105 -37.97 11.29 26.73
C GLN A 105 -36.48 10.89 26.79
N THR A 106 -36.15 10.36 27.96
CA THR A 106 -34.93 9.69 28.39
C THR A 106 -34.20 8.93 27.28
N ARG A 107 -33.04 9.45 26.89
CA ARG A 107 -31.71 8.81 26.93
C ARG A 107 -31.65 7.26 26.81
N GLU A 108 -32.30 6.67 25.81
CA GLU A 108 -31.94 5.36 25.25
C GLU A 108 -31.77 5.51 23.74
N ILE A 109 -30.75 6.27 23.34
CA ILE A 109 -30.28 6.25 21.96
C ILE A 109 -29.24 5.16 21.92
N CYS A 110 -29.60 4.06 21.25
CA CYS A 110 -28.77 2.94 20.86
C CYS A 110 -27.32 3.34 20.53
N ASP A 111 -26.46 3.30 21.54
CA ASP A 111 -25.02 3.11 21.37
C ASP A 111 -24.81 1.64 20.97
N VAL A 112 -25.13 1.29 19.72
CA VAL A 112 -24.63 0.03 19.15
C VAL A 112 -23.18 0.31 18.74
N TYR A 113 -22.28 0.03 19.68
CA TYR A 113 -20.86 -0.14 19.40
C TYR A 113 -20.70 -1.16 18.26
N LEU A 114 -19.67 -1.00 17.41
CA LEU A 114 -19.07 -2.16 16.74
C LEU A 114 -18.86 -3.23 17.81
N THR A 115 -19.18 -4.50 17.52
CA THR A 115 -18.94 -5.53 18.53
C THR A 115 -17.47 -5.44 18.95
N GLU A 116 -17.18 -5.64 20.24
CA GLU A 116 -15.82 -5.50 20.80
C GLU A 116 -14.77 -6.25 19.96
N LYS A 117 -15.20 -7.34 19.32
CA LYS A 117 -14.44 -8.17 18.39
C LYS A 117 -14.08 -7.46 17.07
N GLU A 118 -14.98 -6.68 16.49
CA GLU A 118 -14.75 -5.89 15.27
C GLU A 118 -13.85 -4.68 15.54
N LEU A 119 -13.97 -4.07 16.72
CA LEU A 119 -13.09 -2.99 17.16
C LEU A 119 -11.66 -3.50 17.40
N HIS A 120 -11.52 -4.66 18.03
CA HIS A 120 -10.22 -5.31 18.20
C HIS A 120 -9.58 -5.70 16.86
N GLN A 121 -10.37 -6.22 15.91
CA GLN A 121 -9.86 -6.56 14.58
C GLN A 121 -9.34 -5.31 13.85
N LEU A 122 -10.05 -4.19 13.96
CA LEU A 122 -9.60 -2.90 13.40
C LEU A 122 -8.29 -2.42 14.02
N HIS A 123 -8.12 -2.60 15.34
CA HIS A 123 -6.88 -2.21 16.00
C HIS A 123 -5.71 -3.09 15.55
N LEU A 124 -5.94 -4.39 15.37
CA LEU A 124 -4.93 -5.32 14.85
C LEU A 124 -4.56 -5.02 13.39
N ASP A 125 -5.55 -4.71 12.55
CA ASP A 125 -5.33 -4.35 11.15
C ASP A 125 -4.59 -2.99 11.03
N GLU A 126 -4.90 -2.02 11.91
CA GLU A 126 -4.19 -0.74 12.01
C GLU A 126 -2.73 -0.92 12.45
N GLU A 127 -2.47 -1.79 13.43
CA GLU A 127 -1.13 -2.10 13.91
C GLU A 127 -0.29 -2.82 12.85
N ALA A 128 -0.91 -3.74 12.10
CA ALA A 128 -0.28 -4.41 10.97
C ALA A 128 0.10 -3.42 9.86
N LEU A 129 -0.78 -2.46 9.54
CA LEU A 129 -0.51 -1.41 8.56
C LEU A 129 0.62 -0.49 8.99
N ARG A 130 0.66 -0.10 10.27
CA ARG A 130 1.76 0.71 10.83
C ARG A 130 3.11 0.00 10.67
N LYS A 131 3.14 -1.30 10.95
CA LYS A 131 4.36 -2.11 10.82
C LYS A 131 4.86 -2.18 9.38
N ILE A 132 3.97 -2.39 8.42
CA ILE A 132 4.31 -2.39 6.98
C ILE A 132 4.88 -1.03 6.55
N LEU A 133 4.28 0.07 7.04
CA LEU A 133 4.73 1.42 6.71
C LEU A 133 6.14 1.71 7.27
N GLU A 134 6.41 1.30 8.51
CA GLU A 134 7.72 1.46 9.15
C GLU A 134 8.80 0.61 8.46
N GLU A 135 8.47 -0.61 8.06
CA GLU A 135 9.38 -1.49 7.31
C GLU A 135 9.74 -0.91 5.94
N LYS A 136 8.74 -0.37 5.21
CA LYS A 136 8.97 0.32 3.94
C LYS A 136 9.85 1.56 4.11
N ALA A 137 9.63 2.35 5.17
CA ALA A 137 10.45 3.53 5.46
C ALA A 137 11.91 3.16 5.83
N MET A 138 12.14 2.01 6.44
CA MET A 138 13.50 1.50 6.68
C MET A 138 14.16 1.01 5.39
N GLU A 139 13.42 0.30 4.53
CA GLU A 139 13.93 -0.18 3.24
C GLU A 139 14.33 0.98 2.33
N GLU A 140 13.52 2.04 2.29
CA GLU A 140 13.77 3.26 1.53
C GLU A 140 15.01 4.01 2.06
N LYS A 141 15.21 4.06 3.39
CA LYS A 141 16.45 4.59 3.99
C LYS A 141 17.69 3.77 3.63
N ILE A 142 17.57 2.45 3.47
CA ILE A 142 18.69 1.58 3.06
C ILE A 142 19.04 1.85 1.59
N LYS A 143 18.03 1.94 0.71
CA LYS A 143 18.22 2.29 -0.71
C LYS A 143 18.85 3.66 -0.86
N GLN A 144 18.40 4.65 -0.09
CA GLN A 144 18.99 5.99 -0.10
C GLN A 144 20.46 5.98 0.32
N LYS A 145 20.81 5.26 1.39
CA LYS A 145 22.22 5.11 1.79
C LYS A 145 23.08 4.42 0.74
N GLN A 146 22.56 3.40 0.06
CA GLN A 146 23.29 2.72 -1.01
C GLN A 146 23.52 3.65 -2.21
N ALA A 147 22.53 4.47 -2.57
CA ALA A 147 22.66 5.47 -3.62
C ALA A 147 23.66 6.59 -3.25
N ASP A 148 23.59 7.08 -2.01
CA ASP A 148 24.54 8.10 -1.50
C ASP A 148 25.97 7.54 -1.44
N ASP A 149 26.14 6.28 -1.04
CA ASP A 149 27.43 5.60 -1.03
C ASP A 149 27.97 5.43 -2.47
N GLU A 150 27.15 4.98 -3.43
CA GLU A 150 27.54 4.91 -4.85
C GLU A 150 27.92 6.27 -5.42
N GLU A 151 27.15 7.32 -5.13
CA GLU A 151 27.47 8.69 -5.53
C GLU A 151 28.80 9.15 -4.91
N PHE A 152 29.05 8.84 -3.64
CA PHE A 152 30.32 9.13 -2.98
C PHE A 152 31.49 8.41 -3.65
N PHE A 153 31.35 7.13 -4.00
CA PHE A 153 32.40 6.36 -4.71
C PHE A 153 32.66 6.91 -6.12
N LEU A 154 31.62 7.29 -6.86
CA LEU A 154 31.72 7.91 -8.19
C LEU A 154 32.39 9.29 -8.14
N LYS A 155 32.06 10.10 -7.13
CA LYS A 155 32.55 11.48 -6.97
C LYS A 155 34.00 11.57 -6.50
N PHE A 156 34.45 10.62 -5.67
CA PHE A 156 35.82 10.59 -5.14
C PHE A 156 36.76 9.59 -5.85
N GLY A 157 36.30 8.90 -6.90
CA GLY A 157 37.15 8.08 -7.76
C GLY A 157 37.79 6.88 -7.04
N MET A 158 37.15 6.37 -5.99
CA MET A 158 37.70 5.31 -5.16
C MET A 158 37.23 3.96 -5.70
N VAL A 159 38.08 3.29 -6.47
CA VAL A 159 37.83 1.94 -7.01
C VAL A 159 37.73 0.95 -5.85
N ARG A 160 36.59 0.26 -5.71
CA ARG A 160 36.46 -0.87 -4.77
C ARG A 160 37.40 -1.97 -5.23
N TYR A 161 38.54 -2.12 -4.55
CA TYR A 161 39.34 -3.34 -4.63
C TYR A 161 38.55 -4.44 -3.93
N ASN A 162 37.87 -5.28 -4.70
CA ASN A 162 37.46 -6.59 -4.21
C ASN A 162 38.75 -7.36 -3.94
N SER A 163 39.16 -7.39 -2.67
CA SER A 163 40.24 -8.25 -2.23
C SER A 163 39.66 -9.66 -2.15
N ASP A 164 39.73 -10.38 -3.27
CA ASP A 164 39.59 -11.83 -3.27
C ASP A 164 40.78 -12.40 -2.46
N CYS A 165 40.51 -12.82 -1.23
CA CYS A 165 41.35 -13.68 -0.40
C CYS A 165 40.46 -14.69 0.32
#